data_AF-A0A259D6I8-F1
#
_entry.id   AF-A0A259D6I8-F1
#
_cell.length_a   1.000
_cell.length_b   1.000
_cell.length_c   1.000
_cell.angle_alpha   90.00
_cell.angle_beta   90.00
_cell.angle_gamma   90.00
#
_symmetry.space_group_name_H-M   'P 1'
#
loop_
_entity.id
_entity.type
_entity.pdbx_description
1 polymer ?
#
loop_
_entity_poly.entity_id
_entity_poly.type
_entity_poly.pdbx_seq_one_letter_code
_entity_poly.pdbx_strand_id
1 'polypeptide(L)'
;MNIPIGWIIAMACALGGYALHGGHIMVLWQPTEVLTIVGAAVGTMIAANTPTNLKKMFSALGGAFKNAKNVKQKSLDLLCLMFEILQKIKRDGLMSLEGDIEEPESSPLFEKYPEIMKDHHLVDFITDYLRMMLGGSLDVIQIESLMEQELEVHHHEAHIPVNAVTNVGDGLP
;
A
#
# COMPACT_ATOMS: atom_id res chain seq x y z
N MET A 1 0.61 6.56 14.91
CA MET A 1 1.69 5.72 14.36
C MET A 1 2.78 5.65 15.40
N ASN A 2 3.03 4.46 15.96
CA ASN A 2 3.89 4.30 17.15
C ASN A 2 5.33 3.92 16.79
N ILE A 3 5.68 3.89 15.50
CA ILE A 3 6.99 3.52 14.97
C ILE A 3 8.15 4.29 15.65
N PRO A 4 8.17 5.63 15.68
CA PRO A 4 9.28 6.36 16.29
C PRO A 4 9.38 6.12 17.80
N ILE A 5 8.24 5.98 18.49
CA ILE A 5 8.20 5.68 19.92
C ILE A 5 8.80 4.28 20.18
N GLY A 6 8.43 3.29 19.37
CA GLY A 6 8.97 1.93 19.45
C GLY A 6 10.49 1.89 19.25
N TRP A 7 11.00 2.60 18.24
CA TRP A 7 12.44 2.72 17.99
C TRP A 7 13.19 3.37 19.15
N ILE A 8 12.64 4.43 19.75
CA ILE A 8 13.24 5.08 20.92
C ILE A 8 13.31 4.12 22.11
N ILE A 9 12.23 3.40 22.40
CA ILE A 9 12.20 2.44 23.50
C ILE A 9 13.20 1.31 23.27
N ALA A 10 13.22 0.71 22.07
CA ALA A 10 14.14 -0.36 21.72
C ALA A 10 15.61 0.07 21.86
N MET A 11 15.96 1.24 21.31
CA MET A 11 17.32 1.79 21.38
C MET A 11 17.73 2.14 22.82
N ALA A 12 16.81 2.73 23.60
CA ALA A 12 17.07 3.08 25.00
C ALA A 12 17.29 1.82 25.86
N CYS A 13 16.51 0.77 25.67
CA CYS A 13 16.71 -0.50 26.37
C CYS A 13 18.02 -1.18 25.98
N ALA A 14 18.34 -1.24 24.68
CA ALA A 14 19.57 -1.89 24.19
C ALA A 14 20.84 -1.14 24.66
N LEU A 15 20.92 0.16 24.40
CA LEU A 15 22.08 0.98 24.78
C LEU A 15 22.14 1.21 26.29
N GLY A 16 21.00 1.40 26.94
CA GLY A 16 20.91 1.56 28.39
C GLY A 16 21.34 0.31 29.13
N GLY A 17 20.89 -0.88 28.70
CA GLY A 17 21.32 -2.16 29.26
C GLY A 17 22.84 -2.36 29.12
N TYR A 18 23.39 -2.07 27.94
CA TYR A 18 24.83 -2.17 27.69
C TYR A 18 25.66 -1.20 28.55
N ALA A 19 25.21 0.05 28.69
CA ALA A 19 25.87 1.06 29.51
C ALA A 19 25.81 0.71 31.02
N LEU A 20 24.68 0.20 31.50
CA LEU A 20 24.51 -0.24 32.89
C LEU A 20 25.40 -1.44 33.23
N HIS A 21 25.68 -2.30 32.26
CA HIS A 21 26.68 -3.37 32.39
C HIS A 21 28.15 -2.88 32.39
N GLY A 22 28.38 -1.57 32.32
CA GLY A 22 29.72 -0.97 32.29
C GLY A 22 30.36 -0.97 30.90
N GLY A 23 29.60 -1.24 29.84
CA GLY A 23 30.07 -1.22 28.47
C GLY A 23 30.32 0.21 27.96
N HIS A 24 31.47 0.44 27.32
CA HIS A 24 31.73 1.69 26.61
C HIS A 24 30.98 1.70 25.29
N ILE A 25 29.93 2.53 25.17
CA ILE A 25 29.06 2.64 23.99
C ILE A 25 29.87 2.83 22.69
N MET A 26 31.03 3.49 22.76
CA MET A 26 31.88 3.73 21.59
C MET A 26 32.49 2.45 21.00
N VAL A 27 32.55 1.35 21.78
CA VAL A 27 33.00 0.04 21.30
C VAL A 27 31.99 -0.61 20.35
N LEU A 28 30.70 -0.28 20.48
CA LEU A 28 29.64 -0.76 19.58
C LEU A 28 29.75 -0.14 18.18
N TRP A 29 30.48 0.96 18.03
CA TRP A 29 30.68 1.61 16.75
C TRP A 29 31.89 1.01 16.03
N GLN A 30 31.69 -0.16 15.39
CA GLN A 30 32.70 -0.81 14.56
C GLN A 30 32.31 -0.74 13.08
N PRO A 31 32.98 0.09 12.27
CA PRO A 31 32.66 0.24 10.84
C PRO A 31 32.74 -1.06 10.04
N THR A 32 33.63 -1.98 10.44
CA THR A 32 33.81 -3.28 9.79
C THR A 32 32.62 -4.21 10.01
N GLU A 33 32.06 -4.25 11.22
CA GLU A 33 30.86 -5.05 11.50
C GLU A 33 29.63 -4.46 10.83
N VAL A 34 29.51 -3.13 10.80
CA VAL A 34 28.44 -2.47 10.04
C VAL A 34 28.54 -2.84 8.56
N LEU A 35 29.73 -2.85 7.97
CA LEU A 35 29.92 -3.22 6.58
C LEU A 35 29.57 -4.70 6.31
N THR A 36 29.95 -5.63 7.18
CA THR A 36 29.64 -7.05 6.99
C THR A 36 28.16 -7.33 7.16
N ILE A 37 27.53 -6.80 8.21
CA ILE A 37 26.10 -7.02 8.50
C ILE A 37 25.23 -6.33 7.45
N VAL A 38 25.45 -5.02 7.20
CA VAL A 38 24.66 -4.27 6.21
C VAL A 38 24.96 -4.76 4.80
N GLY A 39 26.21 -5.06 4.49
CA GLY A 39 26.61 -5.59 3.18
C GLY A 39 25.98 -6.95 2.89
N ALA A 40 25.95 -7.84 3.88
CA ALA A 40 25.26 -9.13 3.77
C ALA A 40 23.76 -8.93 3.59
N ALA A 41 23.11 -8.11 4.43
CA ALA A 41 21.68 -7.83 4.34
C ALA A 41 21.27 -7.23 2.98
N VAL A 42 22.00 -6.23 2.49
CA VAL A 42 21.71 -5.63 1.18
C VAL A 42 22.00 -6.62 0.05
N GLY A 43 23.08 -7.40 0.15
CA GLY A 43 23.43 -8.41 -0.84
C GLY A 43 22.38 -9.53 -0.96
N THR A 44 21.93 -10.07 0.16
CA THR A 44 20.88 -11.12 0.19
C THR A 44 19.53 -10.55 -0.24
N MET A 45 19.20 -9.32 0.14
CA MET A 45 17.99 -8.63 -0.30
C MET A 45 17.94 -8.48 -1.83
N ILE A 46 19.06 -8.09 -2.46
CA ILE A 46 19.16 -7.99 -3.91
C ILE A 46 19.10 -9.37 -4.56
N ALA A 47 19.79 -10.37 -4.00
CA ALA A 47 19.80 -11.73 -4.55
C ALA A 47 18.41 -12.41 -4.48
N ALA A 48 17.60 -12.08 -3.48
CA ALA A 48 16.29 -12.69 -3.24
C ALA A 48 15.11 -12.01 -3.96
N ASN A 49 15.32 -10.85 -4.61
CA ASN A 49 14.25 -10.04 -5.18
C ASN A 49 14.50 -9.64 -6.63
N THR A 50 13.42 -9.48 -7.40
CA THR A 50 13.50 -8.90 -8.74
C THR A 50 13.73 -7.37 -8.68
N PRO A 51 14.30 -6.75 -9.74
CA PRO A 51 14.50 -5.30 -9.77
C PRO A 51 13.20 -4.49 -9.57
N THR A 52 12.07 -4.99 -10.09
CA THR A 52 10.75 -4.38 -9.90
C THR A 52 10.32 -4.41 -8.43
N ASN A 53 10.53 -5.53 -7.74
CA ASN A 53 10.18 -5.69 -6.34
C ASN A 53 11.05 -4.80 -5.43
N LEU A 54 12.35 -4.69 -5.73
CA LEU A 54 13.25 -3.78 -5.01
C LEU A 54 12.75 -2.33 -5.10
N LYS A 55 12.33 -1.87 -6.29
CA LYS A 55 11.78 -0.51 -6.46
C LYS A 55 10.49 -0.31 -5.68
N LYS A 56 9.56 -1.29 -5.73
CA LYS A 56 8.32 -1.25 -4.92
C LYS A 56 8.63 -1.22 -3.42
N MET A 57 9.63 -1.98 -2.97
CA MET A 57 10.08 -2.03 -1.57
C MET A 57 10.65 -0.70 -1.07
N PHE A 58 11.58 -0.08 -1.82
CA PHE A 58 12.10 1.23 -1.44
C PHE A 58 11.01 2.32 -1.39
N SER A 59 10.05 2.27 -2.32
CA SER A 59 8.89 3.17 -2.31
C SER A 59 7.99 2.93 -1.08
N ALA A 60 7.72 1.66 -0.76
CA ALA A 60 6.90 1.27 0.39
C ALA A 60 7.56 1.65 1.74
N LEU A 61 8.88 1.50 1.86
CA LEU A 61 9.64 1.92 3.04
C LEU A 61 9.49 3.43 3.30
N GLY A 62 9.57 4.26 2.25
CA GLY A 62 9.31 5.70 2.37
C GLY A 62 7.85 6.01 2.73
N GLY A 63 6.91 5.18 2.27
CA GLY A 63 5.50 5.27 2.63
C GLY A 63 5.19 4.89 4.08
N ALA A 64 5.94 3.94 4.67
CA ALA A 64 5.72 3.45 6.03
C ALA A 64 5.89 4.54 7.11
N PHE A 65 6.68 5.58 6.82
CA PHE A 65 6.84 6.74 7.71
C PHE A 65 5.82 7.86 7.46
N LYS A 66 4.97 7.76 6.42
CA LYS A 66 3.89 8.73 6.17
C LYS A 66 2.69 8.39 7.06
N ASN A 67 2.12 9.42 7.68
CA ASN A 67 0.98 9.28 8.58
C ASN A 67 -0.26 8.73 7.85
N ALA A 68 -0.89 7.71 8.45
CA ALA A 68 -2.20 7.16 8.05
C ALA A 68 -3.39 8.13 8.31
N LYS A 69 -3.14 9.45 8.38
CA LYS A 69 -4.12 10.45 8.84
C LYS A 69 -5.39 10.52 7.98
N ASN A 70 -5.36 9.99 6.75
CA ASN A 70 -6.45 10.12 5.81
C ASN A 70 -7.27 8.84 5.57
N VAL A 71 -6.95 7.70 6.23
CA VAL A 71 -7.65 6.44 5.94
C VAL A 71 -9.15 6.55 6.21
N LYS A 72 -9.54 7.12 7.37
CA LYS A 72 -10.95 7.27 7.74
C LYS A 72 -11.72 8.17 6.76
N GLN A 73 -11.13 9.31 6.39
CA GLN A 73 -11.77 10.23 5.45
C GLN A 73 -11.88 9.59 4.07
N LYS A 74 -10.81 8.96 3.58
CA LYS A 74 -10.80 8.24 2.29
C LYS A 74 -11.86 7.14 2.24
N SER A 75 -12.06 6.38 3.32
CA SER A 75 -13.13 5.38 3.39
C SER A 75 -14.53 5.99 3.33
N LEU A 76 -14.74 7.13 4.00
CA LEU A 76 -16.03 7.84 3.92
C LEU A 76 -16.25 8.40 2.52
N ASP A 77 -15.24 9.02 1.92
CA ASP A 77 -15.29 9.56 0.56
C ASP A 77 -15.60 8.45 -0.46
N LEU A 78 -15.00 7.27 -0.31
CA LEU A 78 -15.30 6.11 -1.15
C LEU A 78 -16.76 5.64 -0.99
N LEU A 79 -17.27 5.56 0.25
CA LEU A 79 -18.67 5.19 0.48
C LEU A 79 -19.64 6.21 -0.11
N CYS A 80 -19.33 7.51 0.02
CA CYS A 80 -20.13 8.58 -0.56
C CYS A 80 -20.11 8.54 -2.10
N LEU A 81 -18.95 8.31 -2.71
CA LEU A 81 -18.82 8.11 -4.16
C LEU A 81 -19.67 6.94 -4.64
N MET A 82 -19.54 5.77 -4.00
CA MET A 82 -20.35 4.59 -4.34
C MET A 82 -21.84 4.86 -4.19
N PHE A 83 -22.25 5.56 -3.13
CA PHE A 83 -23.64 5.94 -2.94
C PHE A 83 -24.15 6.86 -4.07
N GLU A 84 -23.41 7.89 -4.44
CA GLU A 84 -23.78 8.79 -5.54
C GLU A 84 -23.90 8.04 -6.88
N ILE A 85 -22.96 7.15 -7.19
CA ILE A 85 -23.00 6.28 -8.38
C ILE A 85 -24.29 5.44 -8.37
N LEU A 86 -24.56 4.73 -7.27
CA LEU A 86 -25.75 3.88 -7.14
C LEU A 86 -27.06 4.68 -7.22
N GLN A 87 -27.10 5.88 -6.63
CA GLN A 87 -28.27 6.77 -6.74
C GLN A 87 -28.47 7.27 -8.18
N LYS A 88 -27.39 7.60 -8.88
CA LYS A 88 -27.45 8.01 -10.29
C LYS A 88 -27.96 6.87 -11.17
N ILE A 89 -27.45 5.64 -10.98
CA ILE A 89 -27.95 4.44 -11.67
C ILE A 89 -29.44 4.24 -11.40
N LYS A 90 -29.87 4.37 -10.15
CA LYS A 90 -31.28 4.19 -9.77
C LYS A 90 -32.20 5.24 -10.40
N ARG A 91 -31.74 6.49 -10.53
CA ARG A 91 -32.53 7.62 -11.02
C ARG A 91 -32.55 7.70 -12.55
N ASP A 92 -31.37 7.63 -13.16
CA ASP A 92 -31.15 7.96 -14.57
C ASP A 92 -30.81 6.72 -15.42
N GLY A 93 -30.66 5.56 -14.78
CA GLY A 93 -30.27 4.30 -15.42
C GLY A 93 -28.75 4.12 -15.53
N LEU A 94 -28.31 2.88 -15.76
CA LEU A 94 -26.89 2.53 -15.83
C LEU A 94 -26.15 3.31 -16.96
N MET A 95 -26.79 3.46 -18.12
CA MET A 95 -26.23 4.18 -19.28
C MET A 95 -25.85 5.64 -19.00
N SER A 96 -26.44 6.26 -17.97
CA SER A 96 -26.13 7.65 -17.60
C SER A 96 -24.71 7.85 -17.06
N LEU A 97 -23.99 6.75 -16.78
CA LEU A 97 -22.62 6.75 -16.28
C LEU A 97 -21.55 6.62 -17.37
N GLU A 98 -21.92 6.38 -18.63
CA GLU A 98 -20.95 6.11 -19.71
C GLU A 98 -19.87 7.21 -19.81
N GLY A 99 -20.25 8.49 -19.78
CA GLY A 99 -19.28 9.58 -19.76
C GLY A 99 -18.45 9.67 -18.48
N ASP A 100 -18.99 9.26 -17.32
CA ASP A 100 -18.27 9.30 -16.05
C ASP A 100 -17.23 8.19 -15.95
N ILE A 101 -17.45 7.04 -16.59
CA ILE A 101 -16.54 5.88 -16.55
C ILE A 101 -15.49 5.89 -17.66
N GLU A 102 -15.77 6.53 -18.80
CA GLU A 102 -14.81 6.68 -19.89
C GLU A 102 -13.82 7.82 -19.58
N GLU A 103 -14.30 8.90 -18.97
CA GLU A 103 -13.48 10.06 -18.61
C GLU A 103 -13.67 10.45 -17.12
N PRO A 104 -13.20 9.63 -16.17
CA PRO A 104 -13.36 9.91 -14.74
C PRO A 104 -12.68 11.23 -14.32
N GLU A 105 -11.64 11.66 -15.03
CA GLU A 105 -10.96 12.95 -14.76
C GLU A 105 -11.81 14.18 -15.10
N SER A 106 -12.73 14.05 -16.06
CA SER A 106 -13.63 15.14 -16.48
C SER A 106 -15.04 14.99 -15.89
N SER A 107 -15.24 13.97 -15.05
CA SER A 107 -16.54 13.68 -14.45
C SER A 107 -16.81 14.57 -13.24
N PRO A 108 -17.93 15.34 -13.24
CA PRO A 108 -18.34 16.12 -12.06
C PRO A 108 -18.65 15.25 -10.83
N LEU A 109 -18.84 13.93 -11.01
CA LEU A 109 -19.07 12.99 -9.92
C LEU A 109 -17.75 12.67 -9.22
N PHE A 110 -16.69 12.41 -9.98
CA PHE A 110 -15.36 12.10 -9.45
C PHE A 110 -14.58 13.35 -8.99
N GLU A 111 -14.79 14.51 -9.61
CA GLU A 111 -14.19 15.80 -9.20
C GLU A 111 -14.46 16.15 -7.73
N LYS A 112 -15.60 15.72 -7.18
CA LYS A 112 -15.95 15.91 -5.75
C LYS A 112 -15.04 15.15 -4.80
N TYR A 113 -14.34 14.13 -5.28
CA TYR A 113 -13.57 13.18 -4.47
C TYR A 113 -12.09 13.12 -4.91
N PRO A 114 -11.32 14.23 -4.77
CA PRO A 114 -9.94 14.30 -5.24
C PRO A 114 -8.98 13.34 -4.53
N GLU A 115 -9.27 12.94 -3.29
CA GLU A 115 -8.46 11.94 -2.58
C GLU A 115 -8.64 10.53 -3.16
N ILE A 116 -9.79 10.24 -3.78
CA ILE A 116 -10.04 8.99 -4.52
C ILE A 116 -9.38 9.06 -5.89
N MET A 117 -9.49 10.20 -6.58
CA MET A 117 -8.87 10.41 -7.90
C MET A 117 -7.34 10.33 -7.91
N LYS A 118 -6.68 10.57 -6.78
CA LYS A 118 -5.23 10.35 -6.62
C LYS A 118 -4.83 8.88 -6.66
N ASP A 119 -5.78 7.98 -6.43
CA ASP A 119 -5.57 6.53 -6.43
C ASP A 119 -6.09 5.93 -7.73
N HIS A 120 -5.24 5.96 -8.77
CA HIS A 120 -5.61 5.48 -10.10
C HIS A 120 -6.08 4.02 -10.08
N HIS A 121 -5.47 3.15 -9.27
CA HIS A 121 -5.90 1.75 -9.17
C HIS A 121 -7.33 1.62 -8.64
N LEU A 122 -7.72 2.46 -7.68
CA LEU A 122 -9.08 2.45 -7.14
C LEU A 122 -10.10 2.95 -8.17
N VAL A 123 -9.76 4.00 -8.92
CA VAL A 123 -10.61 4.55 -9.99
C VAL A 123 -10.76 3.56 -11.14
N ASP A 124 -9.65 2.97 -11.60
CA ASP A 124 -9.63 1.97 -12.67
C ASP A 124 -10.47 0.76 -12.27
N PHE A 125 -10.28 0.23 -11.06
CA PHE A 125 -11.10 -0.86 -10.52
C PHE A 125 -12.60 -0.54 -10.59
N ILE A 126 -13.03 0.59 -10.04
CA ILE A 126 -14.44 1.00 -10.04
C ILE A 126 -14.98 1.15 -11.48
N THR A 127 -14.25 1.86 -12.33
CA THR A 127 -14.71 2.21 -13.68
C THR A 127 -14.70 1.01 -14.62
N ASP A 128 -13.73 0.11 -14.52
CA ASP A 128 -13.64 -1.10 -15.33
C ASP A 128 -14.82 -2.05 -15.06
N TYR A 129 -15.17 -2.28 -13.80
CA TYR A 129 -16.34 -3.12 -13.48
C TYR A 129 -17.66 -2.46 -13.88
N LEU A 130 -17.78 -1.13 -13.75
CA LEU A 130 -18.95 -0.40 -14.27
C LEU A 130 -19.02 -0.48 -15.81
N ARG A 131 -17.89 -0.43 -16.51
CA ARG A 131 -17.79 -0.60 -17.97
C ARG A 131 -18.21 -2.00 -18.40
N MET A 132 -17.76 -3.02 -17.67
CA MET A 132 -18.16 -4.41 -17.89
C MET A 132 -19.68 -4.61 -17.71
N MET A 133 -20.28 -3.98 -16.68
CA MET A 133 -21.72 -4.02 -16.47
C MET A 133 -22.50 -3.29 -17.60
N LEU A 134 -21.97 -2.18 -18.12
CA LEU A 134 -22.56 -1.46 -19.26
C LEU A 134 -22.48 -2.24 -20.58
N GLY A 135 -21.37 -2.95 -20.81
CA GLY A 135 -21.18 -3.80 -21.99
C GLY A 135 -22.11 -5.02 -22.03
N GLY A 136 -22.85 -5.31 -20.95
CA GLY A 136 -23.84 -6.39 -20.88
C GLY A 136 -23.25 -7.80 -21.06
N SER A 137 -21.94 -7.96 -20.97
CA SER A 137 -21.23 -9.14 -21.45
C SER A 137 -21.00 -10.22 -20.39
N LEU A 138 -21.37 -10.01 -19.13
CA LEU A 138 -21.02 -10.92 -18.03
C LEU A 138 -22.16 -11.14 -17.04
N ASP A 139 -22.25 -12.39 -16.59
CA ASP A 139 -23.09 -12.81 -15.48
C ASP A 139 -22.55 -12.19 -14.17
N VAL A 140 -23.45 -11.76 -13.28
CA VAL A 140 -23.09 -11.04 -12.03
C VAL A 140 -22.12 -11.86 -11.18
N ILE A 141 -22.30 -13.18 -11.17
CA ILE A 141 -21.45 -14.12 -10.44
C ILE A 141 -20.02 -14.12 -10.99
N GLN A 142 -19.84 -13.97 -12.31
CA GLN A 142 -18.52 -13.91 -12.92
C GLN A 142 -17.81 -12.60 -12.58
N ILE A 143 -18.55 -11.49 -12.55
CA ILE A 143 -18.00 -10.20 -12.13
C ILE A 143 -17.51 -10.27 -10.68
N GLU A 144 -18.32 -10.82 -9.78
CA GLU A 144 -17.95 -11.00 -8.37
C GLU A 144 -16.67 -11.85 -8.24
N SER A 145 -16.60 -13.00 -8.92
CA SER A 145 -15.42 -13.86 -8.88
C SER A 145 -14.16 -13.17 -9.43
N LEU A 146 -14.31 -12.35 -10.47
CA LEU A 146 -13.19 -11.58 -11.04
C LEU A 146 -12.73 -10.48 -10.07
N MET A 147 -13.67 -9.76 -9.46
CA MET A 147 -13.39 -8.75 -8.44
C MET A 147 -12.61 -9.35 -7.26
N GLU A 148 -13.04 -10.51 -6.75
CA GLU A 148 -12.34 -11.20 -5.66
C GLU A 148 -10.92 -11.61 -6.05
N GLN A 149 -10.77 -12.19 -7.25
CA GLN A 149 -9.47 -12.63 -7.74
C GLN A 149 -8.50 -11.45 -7.92
N GLU A 150 -8.96 -10.34 -8.48
CA GLU A 150 -8.14 -9.13 -8.62
C GLU A 150 -7.73 -8.57 -7.26
N LEU A 151 -8.66 -8.51 -6.30
CA LEU A 151 -8.36 -8.06 -4.93
C LEU A 151 -7.33 -8.96 -4.26
N GLU A 152 -7.41 -10.28 -4.43
CA GLU A 152 -6.44 -11.24 -3.91
C GLU A 152 -5.05 -11.01 -4.51
N VAL A 153 -4.98 -10.85 -5.84
CA VAL A 153 -3.71 -10.59 -6.54
C VAL A 153 -3.12 -9.25 -6.09
N HIS A 154 -3.92 -8.19 -6.03
CA HIS A 154 -3.47 -6.88 -5.55
C HIS A 154 -2.96 -6.95 -4.11
N HIS A 155 -3.66 -7.67 -3.23
CA HIS A 155 -3.23 -7.88 -1.85
C HIS A 155 -1.90 -8.65 -1.79
N HIS A 156 -1.78 -9.73 -2.55
CA HIS A 156 -0.55 -10.50 -2.64
C HIS A 156 0.62 -9.64 -3.12
N GLU A 157 0.43 -8.86 -4.18
CA GLU A 157 1.44 -7.94 -4.71
C GLU A 157 1.85 -6.85 -3.70
N ALA A 158 0.89 -6.30 -2.95
CA ALA A 158 1.15 -5.33 -1.91
C ALA A 158 1.97 -5.92 -0.73
N HIS A 159 1.87 -7.24 -0.51
CA HIS A 159 2.61 -7.96 0.53
C HIS A 159 4.03 -8.36 0.12
N ILE A 160 4.37 -8.39 -1.18
CA ILE A 160 5.72 -8.74 -1.65
C ILE A 160 6.81 -7.85 -1.00
N PRO A 161 6.70 -6.51 -0.99
CA PRO A 161 7.63 -5.63 -0.28
C PRO A 161 7.78 -5.93 1.21
N VAL A 162 6.68 -6.29 1.88
CA VAL A 162 6.65 -6.56 3.32
C VAL A 162 7.44 -7.83 3.60
N ASN A 163 7.16 -8.90 2.85
CA ASN A 163 7.86 -10.17 2.99
C ASN A 163 9.37 -10.03 2.70
N ALA A 164 9.75 -9.21 1.72
CA ALA A 164 11.15 -8.93 1.42
C ALA A 164 11.88 -8.30 2.61
N VAL A 165 11.27 -7.31 3.27
CA VAL A 165 11.85 -6.65 4.45
C VAL A 165 11.89 -7.60 5.65
N THR A 166 10.83 -8.38 5.88
CA THR A 166 10.78 -9.38 6.97
C THR A 166 11.89 -10.41 6.81
N ASN A 167 12.08 -10.96 5.61
CA ASN A 167 13.12 -11.95 5.32
C ASN A 167 14.54 -11.42 5.57
N VAL A 168 14.78 -10.14 5.27
CA VAL A 168 16.07 -9.48 5.58
C VAL A 168 16.23 -9.32 7.09
N GLY A 169 15.17 -8.94 7.80
CA GLY A 169 15.16 -8.83 9.26
C GLY A 169 15.44 -10.16 9.96
N ASP A 170 14.80 -11.25 9.52
CA ASP A 170 14.99 -12.60 10.07
C ASP A 170 16.37 -13.18 9.74
N GLY A 171 17.02 -12.68 8.70
CA GLY A 171 18.38 -13.08 8.30
C GLY A 171 19.50 -12.34 9.02
N LEU A 172 19.18 -11.34 9.83
CA LEU A 172 20.16 -10.59 10.62
C LEU A 172 20.36 -11.25 12.01
N PRO A 173 21.61 -11.33 12.50
CA PRO A 173 21.94 -11.93 13.80
C PRO A 173 21.52 -11.06 15.00
#